data_AF-A0A8T5XL92-F1
#
_entry.id   AF-A0A8T5XL92-F1
#
_cell.length_a   1.000
_cell.length_b   1.000
_cell.length_c   1.000
_cell.angle_alpha   90.00
_cell.angle_beta   90.00
_cell.angle_gamma   90.00
#
_symmetry.space_group_name_H-M   'P 1'
#
loop_
_entity.id
_entity.type
_entity.pdbx_description
1 polymer ?
#
loop_
_entity_poly.entity_id
_entity_poly.type
_entity_poly.pdbx_seq_one_letter_code
_entity_poly.pdbx_strand_id
1 'polypeptide(L)'
;MNQAPKNMSSYEILKNVKKGERYRSVEYGKVTADILLSLGYVSRRIGVRSKDADYGGFGMGHVASEPNYKLTFQNNMKWFSHYEINIDSNGWIKIGSNKYDWNLHDGINPSAFRGVNAAGKEGIPCFIKINYGD
;
A
#
# COMPACT_ATOMS: atom_id res chain seq x y z
N MET A 1 21.66 20.87 -12.50
CA MET A 1 21.13 19.71 -11.75
C MET A 1 19.70 20.02 -11.34
N ASN A 2 18.74 19.18 -11.73
CA ASN A 2 17.29 19.40 -11.56
C ASN A 2 16.76 18.95 -10.18
N GLN A 3 17.44 19.37 -9.11
CA GLN A 3 17.08 19.03 -7.74
C GLN A 3 16.26 20.15 -7.12
N ALA A 4 15.09 19.82 -6.59
CA ALA A 4 14.32 20.78 -5.80
C ALA A 4 15.07 21.09 -4.48
N PRO A 5 15.00 22.33 -3.98
CA PRO A 5 15.46 22.67 -2.63
C PRO A 5 14.86 21.71 -1.59
N LYS A 6 15.65 21.31 -0.58
CA LYS A 6 15.28 20.26 0.40
C LYS A 6 13.92 20.47 1.08
N ASN A 7 13.46 21.71 1.20
CA ASN A 7 12.22 22.08 1.90
C ASN A 7 11.08 22.49 0.97
N MET A 8 11.22 22.30 -0.35
CA MET A 8 10.18 22.70 -1.30
C MET A 8 8.95 21.79 -1.15
N SER A 9 7.77 22.43 -1.06
CA SER A 9 6.48 21.75 -0.94
C SER A 9 6.03 21.15 -2.28
N SER A 10 5.17 20.14 -2.23
CA SER A 10 4.63 19.49 -3.43
C SER A 10 3.83 20.45 -4.33
N TYR A 11 3.17 21.44 -3.72
CA TYR A 11 2.49 22.51 -4.45
C TYR A 11 3.46 23.42 -5.24
N GLU A 12 4.59 23.79 -4.63
CA GLU A 12 5.61 24.62 -5.30
C GLU A 12 6.28 23.88 -6.46
N ILE A 13 6.55 22.57 -6.29
CA ILE A 13 7.05 21.71 -7.37
C ILE A 13 6.07 21.73 -8.55
N LEU A 14 4.78 21.51 -8.31
CA LEU A 14 3.75 21.56 -9.37
C LEU A 14 3.64 22.94 -10.04
N LYS A 15 3.71 24.02 -9.25
CA LYS A 15 3.67 25.41 -9.76
C LYS A 15 4.87 25.72 -10.66
N ASN A 16 6.05 25.21 -10.32
CA ASN A 16 7.28 25.41 -11.09
C ASN A 16 7.29 24.55 -12.36
N VAL A 17 6.79 23.32 -12.30
CA VAL A 17 6.63 22.47 -13.49
C VAL A 17 5.67 23.12 -14.49
N LYS A 18 4.58 23.75 -14.02
CA LYS A 18 3.67 24.51 -14.90
C LYS A 18 4.34 25.70 -15.60
N LYS A 19 5.43 26.23 -15.02
CA LYS A 19 6.26 27.30 -15.61
C LYS A 19 7.36 26.77 -16.53
N GLY A 20 7.46 25.45 -16.71
CA GLY A 20 8.42 24.80 -17.60
C GLY A 20 9.64 24.19 -16.90
N GLU A 21 9.71 24.24 -15.57
CA GLU A 21 10.79 23.56 -14.84
C GLU A 21 10.63 22.04 -14.85
N ARG A 22 11.75 21.31 -14.74
CA ARG A 22 11.77 19.84 -14.69
C ARG A 22 12.52 19.39 -13.45
N TYR A 23 11.99 18.39 -12.74
CA TYR A 23 12.59 17.79 -11.56
C TYR A 23 12.89 16.29 -11.80
N ARG A 24 13.54 15.61 -10.85
CA ARG A 24 13.81 14.16 -10.98
C ARG A 24 12.62 13.35 -10.48
N SER A 25 12.66 12.05 -10.76
CA SER A 25 11.64 11.06 -10.34
C SER A 25 11.34 11.08 -8.83
N VAL A 26 12.35 11.41 -8.01
CA VAL A 26 12.22 11.46 -6.55
C VAL A 26 11.25 12.57 -6.10
N GLU A 27 11.31 13.72 -6.75
CA GLU A 27 10.46 14.87 -6.48
C GLU A 27 9.02 14.60 -6.95
N TYR A 28 8.84 13.97 -8.11
CA TYR A 28 7.51 13.55 -8.56
C TYR A 28 6.91 12.46 -7.66
N GLY A 29 7.72 11.50 -7.20
CA GLY A 29 7.28 10.50 -6.23
C GLY A 29 6.84 11.09 -4.88
N LYS A 30 7.44 12.22 -4.45
CA LYS A 30 6.95 13.00 -3.29
C LYS A 30 5.58 13.61 -3.57
N VAL A 31 5.42 14.28 -4.71
CA VAL A 31 4.15 14.92 -5.10
C VAL A 31 3.03 13.89 -5.19
N THR A 32 3.27 12.74 -5.83
CA THR A 32 2.27 11.67 -5.98
C THR A 32 1.88 11.08 -4.63
N ALA A 33 2.85 10.80 -3.75
CA ALA A 33 2.56 10.30 -2.41
C ALA A 33 1.74 11.29 -1.57
N ASP A 34 2.06 12.58 -1.64
CA ASP A 34 1.32 13.63 -0.93
C ASP A 34 -0.12 13.79 -1.49
N ILE A 35 -0.31 13.65 -2.80
CA ILE A 35 -1.64 13.65 -3.43
C ILE A 35 -2.45 12.44 -2.95
N LEU A 36 -1.87 11.23 -2.99
CA LEU A 36 -2.54 10.01 -2.53
C LEU A 36 -2.92 10.12 -1.05
N LEU A 37 -2.04 10.68 -0.23
CA LEU A 37 -2.33 10.97 1.18
C LEU A 37 -3.50 11.94 1.34
N SER A 38 -3.54 13.03 0.54
CA SER A 38 -4.63 14.01 0.57
C SER A 38 -5.99 13.45 0.13
N LEU A 39 -5.96 12.41 -0.70
CA LEU A 39 -7.15 11.66 -1.14
C LEU A 39 -7.57 10.57 -0.14
N GLY A 40 -6.88 10.44 1.00
CA GLY A 40 -7.20 9.47 2.05
C GLY A 40 -6.55 8.09 1.86
N TYR A 41 -5.70 7.91 0.86
CA TYR A 41 -4.95 6.67 0.65
C TYR A 41 -3.64 6.72 1.44
N VAL A 42 -3.40 5.67 2.24
CA VAL A 42 -2.11 5.51 2.92
C VAL A 42 -1.07 5.05 1.88
N SER A 43 -0.37 6.02 1.30
CA SER A 43 0.74 5.79 0.36
C SER A 43 2.08 5.94 1.08
N ARG A 44 2.94 4.92 0.98
CA ARG A 44 4.33 4.97 1.45
C ARG A 44 5.25 5.05 0.24
N ARG A 45 6.22 5.97 0.26
CA ARG A 45 7.29 6.01 -0.74
C ARG A 45 8.24 4.84 -0.51
N ILE A 46 8.29 3.90 -1.43
CA ILE A 46 9.31 2.84 -1.43
C ILE A 46 10.35 3.23 -2.48
N GLY A 47 11.58 3.45 -2.02
CA GLY A 47 12.71 3.66 -2.92
C GLY A 47 13.11 2.32 -3.51
N VAL A 48 12.76 2.09 -4.77
CA VAL A 48 13.15 0.86 -5.48
C VAL A 48 14.58 1.07 -5.99
N ARG A 49 15.51 0.32 -5.42
CA ARG A 49 16.88 0.14 -5.95
C ARG A 49 16.91 -1.22 -6.63
N SER A 50 16.62 -1.30 -7.92
CA SER A 50 16.90 -2.52 -8.68
C SER A 50 18.35 -2.52 -9.14
N LYS A 51 18.96 -3.71 -9.17
CA LYS A 51 20.32 -3.93 -9.69
C LYS A 51 20.37 -3.77 -11.22
N ASP A 52 19.19 -3.87 -11.87
CA ASP A 52 18.96 -3.78 -13.31
C ASP A 52 17.94 -2.67 -13.65
N ALA A 53 18.07 -1.47 -13.06
CA ALA A 53 17.40 -0.30 -13.60
C ALA A 53 18.10 0.03 -14.94
N ASP A 54 17.35 0.15 -16.03
CA ASP A 54 17.80 0.20 -17.44
C ASP A 54 18.98 1.14 -17.79
N TYR A 55 19.47 1.95 -16.85
CA TYR A 55 20.61 2.84 -17.04
C TYR A 55 21.41 2.94 -15.73
N GLY A 56 22.51 2.18 -15.62
CA GLY A 56 23.33 2.02 -14.42
C GLY A 56 24.16 3.27 -14.03
N GLY A 57 23.57 4.19 -13.25
CA GLY A 57 24.29 5.38 -12.75
C GLY A 57 23.76 6.00 -11.45
N PHE A 58 24.58 6.89 -10.86
CA PHE A 58 24.29 7.65 -9.64
C PHE A 58 23.13 8.64 -9.89
N GLY A 59 21.95 8.36 -9.35
CA GLY A 59 20.74 9.19 -9.53
C GLY A 59 19.45 8.42 -9.83
N MET A 60 19.52 7.10 -9.96
CA MET A 60 18.42 6.25 -10.42
C MET A 60 17.72 5.56 -9.25
N GLY A 61 16.88 6.32 -8.54
CA GLY A 61 15.85 5.74 -7.67
C GLY A 61 14.50 5.88 -8.35
N HIS A 62 13.83 4.76 -8.63
CA HIS A 62 12.41 4.79 -8.92
C HIS A 62 11.65 4.86 -7.60
N VAL A 63 10.65 5.74 -7.53
CA VAL A 63 9.74 5.81 -6.37
C VAL A 63 8.47 5.09 -6.79
N ALA A 64 8.25 3.93 -6.22
CA ALA A 64 6.96 3.25 -6.30
C ALA A 64 6.11 3.70 -5.11
N SER A 65 4.82 3.90 -5.37
CA SER A 65 3.81 4.15 -4.35
C SER A 65 2.88 2.94 -4.33
N GLU A 66 3.13 2.02 -3.41
CA GLU A 66 2.23 0.91 -3.14
C GLU A 66 1.18 1.38 -2.10
N PRO A 67 -0.12 1.33 -2.41
CA PRO A 67 -1.17 1.58 -1.45
C PRO A 67 -1.22 0.44 -0.45
N ASN A 68 -1.11 0.78 0.83
CA ASN A 68 -1.30 -0.18 1.90
C ASN A 68 -2.75 -0.06 2.38
N TYR A 69 -3.53 -1.14 2.24
CA TYR A 69 -4.93 -1.16 2.64
C TYR A 69 -5.04 -1.63 4.08
N LYS A 70 -5.70 -0.84 4.92
CA LYS A 70 -5.97 -1.22 6.31
C LYS A 70 -7.39 -1.78 6.44
N LEU A 71 -7.48 -3.08 6.65
CA LEU A 71 -8.74 -3.74 6.97
C LEU A 71 -9.01 -3.64 8.47
N THR A 72 -10.26 -3.36 8.84
CA THR A 72 -10.74 -3.42 10.22
C THR A 72 -11.92 -4.37 10.29
N PHE A 73 -11.81 -5.40 11.12
CA PHE A 73 -12.82 -6.44 11.25
C PHE A 73 -13.73 -6.17 12.45
N GLN A 74 -15.02 -6.34 12.22
CA GLN A 74 -16.05 -6.32 13.27
C GLN A 74 -16.82 -7.63 13.23
N ASN A 75 -17.18 -8.13 14.40
CA ASN A 75 -17.98 -9.34 14.51
C ASN A 75 -18.90 -9.27 15.72
N ASN A 76 -19.96 -10.08 15.70
CA ASN A 76 -20.89 -10.29 16.81
C ASN A 76 -20.84 -11.75 17.33
N MET A 77 -19.76 -12.48 17.04
CA MET A 77 -19.61 -13.89 17.37
C MET A 77 -19.54 -14.07 18.90
N LYS A 78 -20.39 -14.95 19.43
CA LYS A 78 -20.33 -15.33 20.85
C LYS A 78 -19.03 -16.10 21.12
N TRP A 79 -18.37 -15.74 22.23
CA TRP A 79 -17.07 -16.29 22.63
C TRP A 79 -15.98 -16.14 21.56
N PHE A 80 -15.98 -15.02 20.83
CA PHE A 80 -14.91 -14.69 19.88
C PHE A 80 -13.51 -14.82 20.53
N SER A 81 -12.57 -15.41 19.80
CA SER A 81 -11.18 -15.58 20.22
C SER A 81 -10.23 -14.78 19.33
N HIS A 82 -10.28 -15.00 18.02
CA HIS A 82 -9.36 -14.36 17.07
C HIS A 82 -9.94 -14.38 15.66
N TYR A 83 -9.30 -13.62 14.77
CA TYR A 83 -9.55 -13.72 13.34
C TYR A 83 -8.49 -14.59 12.67
N GLU A 84 -8.88 -15.21 11.57
CA GLU A 84 -7.98 -15.85 10.64
C GLU A 84 -8.17 -15.23 9.26
N ILE A 85 -7.07 -15.15 8.52
CA ILE A 85 -7.04 -14.62 7.17
C ILE A 85 -6.42 -15.65 6.24
N ASN A 86 -6.88 -15.68 5.00
CA ASN A 86 -6.28 -16.44 3.93
C ASN A 86 -6.09 -15.49 2.75
N ILE A 87 -4.84 -15.19 2.44
CA ILE A 87 -4.45 -14.30 1.36
C ILE A 87 -3.89 -15.16 0.23
N ASP A 88 -4.36 -14.95 -0.99
CA ASP A 88 -3.97 -15.66 -2.20
C ASP A 88 -4.13 -17.18 -2.12
N SER A 89 -5.07 -17.64 -1.30
CA SER A 89 -5.33 -19.07 -1.05
C SER A 89 -4.16 -19.83 -0.41
N ASN A 90 -3.20 -19.13 0.22
CA ASN A 90 -2.01 -19.72 0.84
C ASN A 90 -2.26 -20.36 2.23
N GLY A 91 -3.51 -20.36 2.69
CA GLY A 91 -3.91 -20.99 3.95
C GLY A 91 -4.27 -19.98 5.03
N TRP A 92 -4.87 -20.49 6.11
CA TRP A 92 -5.39 -19.68 7.20
C TRP A 92 -4.28 -19.32 8.20
N ILE A 93 -4.11 -18.02 8.44
CA ILE A 93 -3.18 -17.47 9.41
C ILE A 93 -3.97 -16.73 10.47
N LYS A 94 -3.74 -17.08 11.74
CA LYS A 94 -4.28 -16.36 12.89
C LYS A 94 -3.67 -14.97 12.99
N ILE A 95 -4.51 -13.95 13.12
CA ILE A 95 -4.08 -12.59 13.41
C ILE A 95 -4.42 -12.20 14.85
N GLY A 96 -3.47 -11.52 15.50
CA GLY A 96 -3.57 -11.12 16.91
C GLY A 96 -4.40 -9.86 17.16
N SER A 97 -4.91 -9.21 16.11
CA SER A 97 -5.68 -7.98 16.22
C SER A 97 -6.88 -7.98 15.27
N ASN A 98 -7.80 -7.05 15.47
CA ASN A 98 -8.92 -6.81 14.54
C ASN A 98 -8.54 -5.92 13.36
N LYS A 99 -7.25 -5.61 13.18
CA LYS A 99 -6.72 -4.82 12.08
C LYS A 99 -5.69 -5.64 11.32
N TYR A 100 -5.69 -5.46 10.01
CA TYR A 100 -4.72 -6.10 9.12
C TYR A 100 -4.26 -5.10 8.05
N ASP A 101 -2.94 -4.96 7.94
CA ASP A 101 -2.30 -4.15 6.90
C ASP A 101 -2.04 -5.07 5.70
N TRP A 102 -2.78 -4.83 4.61
CA TRP A 102 -2.75 -5.63 3.40
C TRP A 102 -1.98 -4.91 2.31
N ASN A 103 -0.83 -5.47 1.95
CA ASN A 103 -0.09 -5.08 0.76
C ASN A 103 -0.68 -5.87 -0.42
N LEU A 104 -1.27 -5.17 -1.38
CA LEU A 104 -1.72 -5.78 -2.63
C LEU A 104 -0.55 -5.92 -3.60
N HIS A 105 -0.58 -6.97 -4.40
CA HIS A 105 0.28 -7.12 -5.57
C HIS A 105 -0.50 -6.81 -6.85
N ASP A 106 0.20 -6.52 -7.95
CA ASP A 106 -0.45 -6.31 -9.24
C ASP A 106 -1.27 -7.53 -9.66
N GLY A 107 -2.44 -7.27 -10.25
CA GLY A 107 -3.44 -8.24 -10.63
C GLY A 107 -4.49 -8.53 -9.55
N ILE A 108 -4.99 -9.77 -9.56
CA ILE A 108 -6.09 -10.20 -8.72
C ILE A 108 -5.56 -10.68 -7.37
N ASN A 109 -6.07 -10.08 -6.30
CA ASN A 109 -5.75 -10.40 -4.90
C ASN A 109 -7.00 -11.04 -4.24
N PRO A 110 -7.18 -12.37 -4.32
CA PRO A 110 -8.28 -13.04 -3.65
C PRO A 110 -7.95 -13.23 -2.16
N SER A 111 -8.91 -12.94 -1.30
CA SER A 111 -8.76 -13.12 0.14
C SER A 111 -10.03 -13.64 0.79
N ALA A 112 -9.83 -14.34 1.89
CA ALA A 112 -10.90 -14.80 2.77
C ALA A 112 -10.58 -14.45 4.23
N PHE A 113 -11.59 -14.05 4.99
CA PHE A 113 -11.47 -13.64 6.38
C PHE A 113 -12.53 -14.34 7.21
N ARG A 114 -12.19 -14.83 8.40
CA ARG A 114 -13.16 -15.44 9.31
C ARG A 114 -12.84 -15.16 10.77
N GLY A 115 -13.86 -15.20 11.62
CA GLY A 115 -13.69 -15.26 13.06
C GLY A 115 -13.61 -16.70 13.55
N VAL A 116 -12.89 -16.94 14.63
CA VAL A 116 -12.83 -18.22 15.34
C VAL A 116 -13.17 -17.98 16.81
N ASN A 117 -14.03 -18.84 17.38
CA ASN A 117 -14.41 -18.74 18.77
C ASN A 117 -13.44 -19.48 19.71
N ALA A 118 -13.61 -19.32 21.03
CA ALA A 118 -12.75 -19.92 22.05
C ALA A 118 -12.79 -21.46 22.06
N ALA A 119 -13.79 -22.09 21.43
CA ALA A 119 -13.87 -23.54 21.26
C ALA A 119 -13.24 -24.02 19.94
N GLY A 120 -12.59 -23.13 19.17
CA GLY A 120 -12.00 -23.44 17.87
C GLY A 120 -13.00 -23.60 16.73
N LYS A 121 -14.28 -23.22 16.92
CA LYS A 121 -15.26 -23.24 15.83
C LYS A 121 -15.09 -22.02 14.94
N GLU A 122 -15.01 -22.28 13.65
CA GLU A 122 -14.83 -21.32 12.58
C GLU A 122 -16.17 -20.67 12.21
N GLY A 123 -16.17 -19.36 12.02
CA GLY A 123 -17.29 -18.63 11.43
C GLY A 123 -17.35 -18.77 9.91
N ILE A 124 -18.43 -18.28 9.31
CA ILE A 124 -18.59 -18.21 7.86
C ILE A 124 -17.51 -17.26 7.29
N PRO A 125 -16.67 -17.72 6.35
CA PRO A 125 -15.68 -16.86 5.71
C PRO A 125 -16.33 -15.75 4.86
N CYS A 126 -15.81 -14.53 5.00
CA CYS A 126 -16.06 -13.42 4.11
C CYS A 126 -14.99 -13.40 3.01
N PHE A 127 -15.40 -13.31 1.75
CA PHE A 127 -14.49 -13.29 0.61
C PHE A 127 -14.40 -11.89 0.01
N ILE A 128 -13.18 -11.45 -0.26
CA ILE A 128 -12.90 -10.18 -0.94
C ILE A 128 -11.97 -10.50 -2.12
N LYS A 129 -12.23 -9.87 -3.26
CA LYS A 129 -11.37 -9.98 -4.44
C LYS A 129 -11.10 -8.57 -4.92
N ILE A 130 -9.84 -8.14 -4.85
CA ILE A 130 -9.43 -6.81 -5.32
C ILE A 130 -8.61 -7.00 -6.58
N ASN A 131 -8.98 -6.30 -7.65
CA ASN A 131 -8.10 -6.12 -8.80
C ASN A 131 -7.31 -4.83 -8.57
N TYR A 132 -5.98 -4.94 -8.53
CA TYR A 132 -5.07 -3.84 -8.25
C TYR A 132 -4.00 -3.78 -9.35
N GLY A 133 -3.66 -2.58 -9.82
CA GLY A 133 -2.87 -2.41 -11.05
C GLY A 133 -3.73 -2.40 -12.32
N ASP A 134 -3.10 -2.05 -13.43
CA ASP A 134 -3.70 -1.99 -14.78
C ASP A 134 -3.53 -3.31 -15.55
#